data_AF-A0A1L7I988-F1
#
_entry.id   AF-A0A1L7I988-F1
#
_cell.length_a   1.000
_cell.length_b   1.000
_cell.length_c   1.000
_cell.angle_alpha   90.00
_cell.angle_beta   90.00
_cell.angle_gamma   90.00
#
_symmetry.space_group_name_H-M   'P 1'
#
loop_
_entity.id
_entity.type
_entity.pdbx_description
1 polymer ?
#
loop_
_entity_poly.entity_id
_entity_poly.type
_entity_poly.pdbx_seq_one_letter_code
_entity_poly.pdbx_strand_id
1 'polypeptide(L)'
;MRNIILIIALLFVVQTQAQDLQSYIQVAVKNNPEIEAFELRYNIAEEKVNEVNTLPNTEVSAGYFVSEPETRTGAQTARFSVKQMIPWFGTITARENYAASLAEAEYVDITIAKRKLALSVSQSYYRLYSIRARQRVLEENIELLDTYERLALTSLEVGNASAVDVLRLQIRQNELVERKEVLGQDFLAEQSIFNNLLNRDESMEVEVYDSLGLPSVDPIISLEDLNVHPELLKYDELYESVEQAEFLNQKESLPDLGFGVDYVAVTERPNMDFNDNGKDILMPMVSLSIPIFNNRYKSITKINELRQQEITAQKDDRRNELETLLETAISDRESARIAYRIQLDNLKQANDAEEILIKSYESATIDFNDVLDVQELQLKFQINGIESVRNYYVQMALINYLSNNN
;
A
#
# COMPACT_ATOMS: atom_id res chain seq x y z
N MET A 1 -11.82 -59.82 22.59
CA MET A 1 -11.81 -58.37 22.31
C MET A 1 -10.42 -57.87 22.59
N ARG A 2 -9.69 -57.45 21.55
CA ARG A 2 -8.23 -57.28 21.52
C ARG A 2 -7.96 -55.81 21.25
N ASN A 3 -7.57 -55.07 22.28
CA ASN A 3 -7.29 -53.64 22.19
C ASN A 3 -5.89 -53.45 21.63
N ILE A 4 -5.81 -52.94 20.40
CA ILE A 4 -4.57 -52.49 19.76
C ILE A 4 -4.41 -51.02 20.10
N ILE A 5 -3.41 -50.71 20.93
CA ILE A 5 -2.95 -49.33 21.17
C ILE A 5 -2.08 -48.97 19.97
N LEU A 6 -2.61 -48.10 19.12
CA LEU A 6 -1.90 -47.51 17.98
C LEU A 6 -1.06 -46.34 18.52
N ILE A 7 0.26 -46.56 18.60
CA ILE A 7 1.24 -45.50 18.84
C ILE A 7 1.34 -44.70 17.54
N ILE A 8 0.74 -43.51 17.53
CA ILE A 8 0.96 -42.53 16.47
C ILE A 8 2.26 -41.79 16.83
N ALA A 9 3.34 -42.18 16.16
CA ALA A 9 4.58 -41.44 16.18
C ALA A 9 4.37 -40.11 15.45
N LEU A 10 4.41 -39.01 16.20
CA LEU A 10 4.43 -37.66 15.67
C LEU A 10 5.83 -37.42 15.06
N LEU A 11 5.96 -37.66 13.76
CA LEU A 11 7.10 -37.19 12.98
C LEU A 11 7.00 -35.66 12.86
N PHE A 12 7.63 -34.95 13.79
CA PHE A 12 8.03 -33.56 13.55
C PHE A 12 9.05 -33.56 12.41
N VAL A 13 8.58 -33.26 11.21
CA VAL A 13 9.46 -32.78 10.14
C VAL A 13 9.90 -31.39 10.57
N VAL A 14 11.16 -31.30 10.99
CA VAL A 14 11.86 -30.03 11.16
C VAL A 14 11.98 -29.42 9.76
N GLN A 15 11.03 -28.56 9.39
CA GLN A 15 11.26 -27.61 8.30
C GLN A 15 12.33 -26.64 8.81
N THR A 16 13.52 -26.80 8.27
CA THR A 16 14.61 -25.83 8.37
C THR A 16 14.08 -24.45 8.02
N GLN A 17 14.38 -23.50 8.90
CA GLN A 17 13.94 -22.12 8.87
C GLN A 17 14.39 -21.46 7.56
N ALA A 18 13.42 -21.26 6.67
CA ALA A 18 13.37 -20.09 5.83
C ALA A 18 12.02 -19.45 6.19
N GLN A 19 12.03 -18.21 6.69
CA GLN A 19 10.79 -17.45 6.76
C GLN A 19 10.21 -17.33 5.36
N ASP A 20 9.01 -17.87 5.16
CA ASP A 20 8.31 -17.75 3.88
C ASP A 20 8.01 -16.26 3.61
N LEU A 21 8.07 -15.82 2.35
CA LEU A 21 7.80 -14.44 1.95
C LEU A 21 6.46 -13.94 2.52
N GLN A 22 5.48 -14.83 2.58
CA GLN A 22 4.17 -14.53 3.16
C GLN A 22 4.24 -14.13 4.63
N SER A 23 5.16 -14.72 5.41
CA SER A 23 5.35 -14.36 6.81
C SER A 23 5.92 -12.95 6.97
N TYR A 24 6.86 -12.54 6.11
CA TYR A 24 7.39 -11.19 6.10
C TYR A 24 6.34 -10.15 5.70
N ILE A 25 5.48 -10.47 4.73
CA ILE A 25 4.36 -9.61 4.34
C ILE A 25 3.39 -9.42 5.51
N GLN A 26 3.05 -10.50 6.24
CA GLN A 26 2.17 -10.40 7.41
C GLN A 26 2.78 -9.54 8.52
N VAL A 27 4.08 -9.68 8.78
CA VAL A 27 4.80 -8.84 9.75
C VAL A 27 4.77 -7.37 9.32
N ALA A 28 5.03 -7.09 8.03
CA ALA A 28 5.01 -5.74 7.49
C ALA A 28 3.62 -5.11 7.63
N VAL A 29 2.56 -5.78 7.16
CA VAL A 29 1.18 -5.28 7.23
C VAL A 29 0.75 -5.00 8.68
N LYS A 30 1.22 -5.80 9.63
CA LYS A 30 0.87 -5.65 11.05
C LYS A 30 1.61 -4.49 11.74
N ASN A 31 2.86 -4.23 11.37
CA ASN A 31 3.73 -3.33 12.13
C ASN A 31 4.08 -2.03 11.42
N ASN A 32 3.77 -1.88 10.13
CA ASN A 32 4.23 -0.74 9.34
C ASN A 32 3.48 0.57 9.70
N PRO A 33 4.20 1.67 10.03
CA PRO A 33 3.60 2.94 10.43
C PRO A 33 2.74 3.62 9.34
N GLU A 34 3.01 3.36 8.06
CA GLU A 34 2.18 3.88 6.97
C GLU A 34 0.77 3.27 7.04
N ILE A 35 0.68 1.96 7.30
CA ILE A 35 -0.60 1.27 7.46
C ILE A 35 -1.33 1.79 8.70
N GLU A 36 -0.63 1.95 9.82
CA GLU A 36 -1.20 2.56 11.04
C GLU A 36 -1.77 3.97 10.74
N ALA A 37 -1.06 4.79 9.96
CA ALA A 37 -1.54 6.12 9.57
C ALA A 37 -2.78 6.08 8.67
N PHE A 38 -2.95 5.06 7.82
CA PHE A 38 -4.19 4.84 7.07
C PHE A 38 -5.33 4.36 7.97
N GLU A 39 -5.07 3.44 8.91
CA GLU A 39 -6.06 2.97 9.88
C GLU A 39 -6.55 4.10 10.80
N LEU A 40 -5.65 4.98 11.26
CA LEU A 40 -6.03 6.17 12.04
C LEU A 40 -6.86 7.17 11.21
N ARG A 41 -6.56 7.34 9.93
CA ARG A 41 -7.36 8.21 9.04
C ARG A 41 -8.78 7.69 8.86
N TYR A 42 -8.93 6.37 8.68
CA TYR A 42 -10.24 5.73 8.66
C TYR A 42 -10.98 5.91 9.99
N ASN A 43 -10.34 5.67 11.13
CA ASN A 43 -10.97 5.89 12.44
C ASN A 43 -11.41 7.35 12.66
N ILE A 44 -10.62 8.32 12.17
CA ILE A 44 -11.01 9.74 12.16
C ILE A 44 -12.24 9.95 11.28
N ALA A 45 -12.31 9.31 10.11
CA ALA A 45 -13.45 9.41 9.22
C ALA A 45 -14.71 8.75 9.81
N GLU A 46 -14.58 7.61 10.50
CA GLU A 46 -15.67 7.01 11.27
C GLU A 46 -16.16 7.95 12.38
N GLU A 47 -15.26 8.60 13.12
CA GLU A 47 -15.67 9.52 14.19
C GLU A 47 -16.37 10.78 13.66
N LYS A 48 -16.08 11.20 12.41
CA LYS A 48 -16.84 12.27 11.75
C LYS A 48 -18.32 11.91 11.55
N VAL A 49 -18.68 10.64 11.48
CA VAL A 49 -20.09 10.21 11.45
C VAL A 49 -20.77 10.59 12.77
N ASN A 50 -20.08 10.40 13.91
CA ASN A 50 -20.57 10.83 15.21
C ASN A 50 -20.57 12.37 15.35
N GLU A 51 -19.56 13.05 14.80
CA GLU A 51 -19.46 14.52 14.80
C GLU A 51 -20.69 15.18 14.18
N VAL A 52 -21.19 14.63 13.07
CA VAL A 52 -22.34 15.19 12.35
C VAL A 52 -23.70 14.78 12.93
N ASN A 53 -23.73 13.80 13.83
CA ASN A 53 -24.93 13.37 14.57
C ASN A 53 -25.23 14.33 15.73
N THR A 54 -25.54 15.56 15.39
CA THR A 54 -25.84 16.59 16.37
C THR A 54 -26.94 17.54 15.90
N LEU A 55 -27.64 18.11 16.88
CA LEU A 55 -28.57 19.20 16.66
C LEU A 55 -27.81 20.53 16.67
N PRO A 56 -28.35 21.57 15.99
CA PRO A 56 -27.87 22.93 16.18
C PRO A 56 -27.84 23.32 17.66
N ASN A 57 -26.96 24.24 18.03
CA ASN A 57 -26.85 24.71 19.41
C ASN A 57 -28.19 25.26 19.93
N THR A 58 -28.50 24.99 21.21
CA THR A 58 -29.59 25.67 21.90
C THR A 58 -29.24 27.15 22.07
N GLU A 59 -30.05 28.03 21.52
CA GLU A 59 -29.91 29.48 21.66
C GLU A 59 -30.57 29.92 22.97
N VAL A 60 -29.77 30.44 23.90
CA VAL A 60 -30.25 31.07 25.13
C VAL A 60 -29.94 32.56 25.05
N SER A 61 -30.95 33.41 25.20
CA SER A 61 -30.77 34.87 25.17
C SER A 61 -31.45 35.54 26.35
N ALA A 62 -30.87 36.64 26.80
CA ALA A 62 -31.43 37.51 27.84
C ALA A 62 -31.32 38.96 27.37
N GLY A 63 -32.40 39.72 27.53
CA GLY A 63 -32.47 41.12 27.15
C GLY A 63 -33.17 41.94 28.24
N TYR A 64 -32.69 43.17 28.45
CA TYR A 64 -33.30 44.14 29.35
C TYR A 64 -33.92 45.28 28.53
N PHE A 65 -35.15 45.66 28.85
CA PHE A 65 -35.86 46.72 28.14
C PHE A 65 -35.50 48.09 28.72
N VAL A 66 -34.58 48.81 28.07
CA VAL A 66 -34.21 50.19 28.47
C VAL A 66 -35.38 51.16 28.31
N SER A 67 -36.22 50.93 27.29
CA SER A 67 -37.50 51.60 27.13
C SER A 67 -38.60 50.57 27.31
N GLU A 68 -39.26 50.58 28.47
CA GLU A 68 -40.20 49.57 28.91
C GLU A 68 -41.54 49.65 28.15
N PRO A 69 -41.88 48.67 27.30
CA PRO A 69 -43.16 48.62 26.63
C PRO A 69 -44.28 48.31 27.63
N GLU A 70 -45.36 49.08 27.59
CA GLU A 70 -46.52 48.89 28.47
C GLU A 70 -47.48 47.81 27.96
N THR A 71 -47.99 46.98 28.87
CA THR A 71 -49.07 46.02 28.61
C THR A 71 -50.29 46.31 29.50
N ARG A 72 -51.37 45.53 29.36
CA ARG A 72 -52.53 45.64 30.26
C ARG A 72 -52.14 45.42 31.73
N THR A 73 -51.22 44.49 31.99
CA THR A 73 -50.79 44.07 33.34
C THR A 73 -49.57 44.84 33.85
N GLY A 74 -48.91 45.63 32.99
CA GLY A 74 -47.83 46.56 33.33
C GLY A 74 -46.65 46.55 32.35
N ALA A 75 -45.55 47.20 32.73
CA ALA A 75 -44.38 47.43 31.90
C ALA A 75 -43.46 46.20 31.81
N GLN A 76 -43.01 45.82 30.61
CA GLN A 76 -42.05 44.73 30.43
C GLN A 76 -40.64 45.20 30.73
N THR A 77 -39.91 44.50 31.60
CA THR A 77 -38.57 44.92 32.08
C THR A 77 -37.44 44.05 31.55
N ALA A 78 -37.67 42.74 31.39
CA ALA A 78 -36.68 41.81 30.85
C ALA A 78 -37.33 40.69 30.05
N ARG A 79 -36.59 40.13 29.10
CA ARG A 79 -36.96 38.93 28.33
C ARG A 79 -35.84 37.91 28.39
N PHE A 80 -36.19 36.67 28.71
CA PHE A 80 -35.33 35.50 28.64
C PHE A 80 -35.91 34.56 27.61
N SER A 81 -35.09 34.04 26.70
CA SER A 81 -35.51 33.16 25.62
C SER A 81 -34.64 31.92 25.58
N VAL A 82 -35.27 30.76 25.39
CA VAL A 82 -34.59 29.51 25.05
C VAL A 82 -35.20 29.01 23.74
N LYS A 83 -34.37 28.72 22.75
CA LYS A 83 -34.79 28.27 21.43
C LYS A 83 -33.88 27.13 20.94
N GLN A 84 -34.51 26.08 20.41
CA GLN A 84 -33.83 24.94 19.80
C GLN A 84 -34.31 24.82 18.36
N MET A 85 -33.37 24.84 17.41
CA MET A 85 -33.65 24.50 16.01
C MET A 85 -33.51 22.98 15.83
N ILE A 86 -34.44 22.40 15.08
CA ILE A 86 -34.48 21.00 14.70
C ILE A 86 -34.42 20.96 13.17
N PRO A 87 -33.37 20.35 12.59
CA PRO A 87 -33.29 20.19 11.15
C PRO A 87 -34.49 19.45 10.59
N TRP A 88 -34.80 19.67 9.32
CA TRP A 88 -35.87 18.90 8.66
C TRP A 88 -35.66 17.38 8.79
N PHE A 89 -36.76 16.63 8.70
CA PHE A 89 -36.73 15.17 8.81
C PHE A 89 -35.75 14.53 7.81
N GLY A 90 -34.81 13.76 8.35
CA GLY A 90 -33.78 13.04 7.59
C GLY A 90 -32.54 13.86 7.23
N THR A 91 -32.44 15.13 7.62
CA THR A 91 -31.22 15.93 7.35
C THR A 91 -30.02 15.42 8.15
N ILE A 92 -30.19 15.04 9.42
CA ILE A 92 -29.10 14.46 10.23
C ILE A 92 -28.65 13.13 9.62
N THR A 93 -29.58 12.23 9.28
CA THR A 93 -29.26 10.97 8.61
C THR A 93 -28.55 11.18 7.27
N ALA A 94 -28.91 12.20 6.50
CA ALA A 94 -28.19 12.54 5.26
C ALA A 94 -26.75 13.00 5.53
N ARG A 95 -26.50 13.70 6.64
CA ARG A 95 -25.13 14.05 7.06
C ARG A 95 -24.34 12.81 7.47
N GLU A 96 -24.95 11.94 8.26
CA GLU A 96 -24.35 10.66 8.69
C GLU A 96 -23.99 9.80 7.48
N ASN A 97 -24.91 9.63 6.53
CA ASN A 97 -24.68 8.84 5.32
C ASN A 97 -23.55 9.42 4.45
N TYR A 98 -23.48 10.75 4.32
CA TYR A 98 -22.38 11.40 3.60
C TYR A 98 -21.04 11.23 4.34
N ALA A 99 -21.01 11.38 5.66
CA ALA A 99 -19.79 11.14 6.43
C ALA A 99 -19.36 9.67 6.35
N ALA A 100 -20.31 8.73 6.37
CA ALA A 100 -20.05 7.30 6.28
C ALA A 100 -19.50 6.89 4.90
N SER A 101 -20.02 7.45 3.81
CA SER A 101 -19.47 7.16 2.47
C SER A 101 -18.05 7.70 2.28
N LEU A 102 -17.70 8.81 2.93
CA LEU A 102 -16.30 9.26 2.99
C LEU A 102 -15.42 8.29 3.79
N ALA A 103 -15.93 7.70 4.88
CA ALA A 103 -15.20 6.70 5.63
C ALA A 103 -14.96 5.41 4.83
N GLU A 104 -15.94 4.97 4.04
CA GLU A 104 -15.77 3.80 3.15
C GLU A 104 -14.68 4.05 2.09
N ALA A 105 -14.62 5.25 1.51
CA ALA A 105 -13.53 5.61 0.59
C ALA A 105 -12.13 5.54 1.26
N GLU A 106 -12.01 5.95 2.53
CA GLU A 106 -10.78 5.83 3.33
C GLU A 106 -10.46 4.37 3.69
N TYR A 107 -11.47 3.51 3.84
CA TYR A 107 -11.28 2.08 4.08
C TYR A 107 -10.62 1.37 2.88
N VAL A 108 -11.03 1.73 1.66
CA VAL A 108 -10.40 1.23 0.43
C VAL A 108 -8.92 1.64 0.37
N ASP A 109 -8.58 2.84 0.85
CA ASP A 109 -7.19 3.31 0.92
C ASP A 109 -6.31 2.44 1.83
N ILE A 110 -6.84 1.90 2.94
CA ILE A 110 -6.12 0.91 3.76
C ILE A 110 -5.79 -0.33 2.94
N THR A 111 -6.76 -0.83 2.16
CA THR A 111 -6.57 -2.02 1.33
C THR A 111 -5.51 -1.79 0.25
N ILE A 112 -5.55 -0.63 -0.41
CA ILE A 112 -4.53 -0.23 -1.40
C ILE A 112 -3.15 -0.16 -0.74
N ALA A 113 -3.03 0.49 0.42
CA ALA A 113 -1.77 0.64 1.14
C ALA A 113 -1.18 -0.71 1.54
N LYS A 114 -2.00 -1.62 2.09
CA LYS A 114 -1.58 -2.99 2.46
C LYS A 114 -1.06 -3.78 1.25
N ARG A 115 -1.74 -3.68 0.10
CA ARG A 115 -1.32 -4.35 -1.15
C ARG A 115 -0.03 -3.75 -1.72
N LYS A 116 0.13 -2.42 -1.70
CA LYS A 116 1.37 -1.74 -2.12
C LYS A 116 2.55 -2.14 -1.23
N LEU A 117 2.35 -2.20 0.08
CA LEU A 117 3.37 -2.65 1.02
C LEU A 117 3.79 -4.11 0.74
N ALA A 118 2.82 -5.00 0.52
CA ALA A 118 3.10 -6.38 0.15
C ALA A 118 3.91 -6.50 -1.15
N LEU A 119 3.60 -5.67 -2.16
CA LEU A 119 4.37 -5.56 -3.39
C LEU A 119 5.81 -5.11 -3.11
N SER A 120 6.01 -4.02 -2.35
CA SER A 120 7.33 -3.49 -2.01
C SER A 120 8.19 -4.50 -1.25
N VAL A 121 7.61 -5.20 -0.27
CA VAL A 121 8.26 -6.28 0.48
C VAL A 121 8.69 -7.42 -0.45
N SER A 122 7.79 -7.85 -1.35
CA SER A 122 8.09 -8.92 -2.31
C SER A 122 9.22 -8.53 -3.26
N GLN A 123 9.19 -7.32 -3.81
CA GLN A 123 10.24 -6.86 -4.72
C GLN A 123 11.60 -6.74 -4.01
N SER A 124 11.61 -6.23 -2.77
CA SER A 124 12.81 -6.13 -1.95
C SER A 124 13.37 -7.51 -1.59
N TYR A 125 12.51 -8.46 -1.24
CA TYR A 125 12.89 -9.86 -1.01
C TYR A 125 13.60 -10.49 -2.22
N TYR A 126 13.04 -10.32 -3.43
CA TYR A 126 13.67 -10.85 -4.63
C TYR A 126 14.98 -10.14 -5.01
N ARG A 127 15.15 -8.85 -4.65
CA ARG A 127 16.44 -8.15 -4.76
C ARG A 127 17.48 -8.77 -3.81
N LEU A 128 17.15 -8.97 -2.53
CA LEU A 128 18.03 -9.65 -1.56
C LEU A 128 18.43 -11.05 -2.02
N TYR A 129 17.45 -11.85 -2.47
CA TYR A 129 17.71 -13.16 -3.06
C TYR A 129 18.75 -13.08 -4.19
N SER A 130 18.57 -12.13 -5.12
CA SER A 130 19.45 -12.01 -6.28
C SER A 130 20.88 -11.61 -5.91
N ILE A 131 21.05 -10.79 -4.86
CA ILE A 131 22.36 -10.38 -4.36
C ILE A 131 23.05 -11.60 -3.73
N ARG A 132 22.35 -12.34 -2.86
CA ARG A 132 22.87 -13.54 -2.20
C ARG A 132 23.20 -14.66 -3.19
N ALA A 133 22.38 -14.83 -4.23
CA ALA A 133 22.65 -15.79 -5.30
C ALA A 133 23.89 -15.41 -6.11
N ARG A 134 24.10 -14.13 -6.42
CA ARG A 134 25.30 -13.66 -7.11
C ARG A 134 26.55 -13.83 -6.26
N GLN A 135 26.49 -13.52 -4.96
CA GLN A 135 27.62 -13.74 -4.04
C GLN A 135 28.07 -15.20 -4.03
N ARG A 136 27.13 -16.16 -4.03
CA ARG A 136 27.47 -17.59 -4.10
C ARG A 136 28.11 -17.98 -5.42
N VAL A 137 27.57 -17.51 -6.56
CA VAL A 137 28.19 -17.75 -7.86
C VAL A 137 29.62 -17.16 -7.90
N LEU A 138 29.84 -15.97 -7.35
CA LEU A 138 31.19 -15.40 -7.27
C LEU A 138 32.11 -16.23 -6.37
N GLU A 139 31.62 -16.74 -5.25
CA GLU A 139 32.39 -17.64 -4.38
C GLU A 139 32.83 -18.91 -5.13
N GLU A 140 31.88 -19.58 -5.79
CA GLU A 140 32.14 -20.80 -6.58
C GLU A 140 33.17 -20.54 -7.69
N ASN A 141 33.09 -19.37 -8.35
CA ASN A 141 34.04 -18.98 -9.38
C ASN A 141 35.43 -18.61 -8.80
N ILE A 142 35.50 -18.01 -7.62
CA ILE A 142 36.78 -17.76 -6.93
C ILE A 142 37.46 -19.10 -6.57
N GLU A 143 36.72 -20.06 -6.03
CA GLU A 143 37.23 -21.41 -5.72
C GLU A 143 37.70 -22.16 -6.99
N LEU A 144 37.00 -21.97 -8.11
CA LEU A 144 37.41 -22.51 -9.40
C LEU A 144 38.72 -21.89 -9.90
N LEU A 145 38.86 -20.57 -9.78
CA LEU A 145 40.10 -19.87 -10.18
C LEU A 145 41.30 -20.25 -9.31
N ASP A 146 41.13 -20.62 -8.03
CA ASP A 146 42.19 -21.18 -7.18
C ASP A 146 42.67 -22.55 -7.71
N THR A 147 41.73 -23.35 -8.21
CA THR A 147 42.06 -24.64 -8.84
C THR A 147 42.83 -24.44 -10.14
N TYR A 148 42.47 -23.44 -10.94
CA TYR A 148 43.18 -23.06 -12.15
C TYR A 148 44.56 -22.45 -11.89
N GLU A 149 44.72 -21.67 -10.83
CA GLU A 149 46.03 -21.15 -10.42
C GLU A 149 47.00 -22.27 -10.05
N ARG A 150 46.55 -23.26 -9.28
CA ARG A 150 47.37 -24.45 -8.94
C ARG A 150 47.80 -25.22 -10.18
N LEU A 151 46.90 -25.36 -11.16
CA LEU A 151 47.21 -26.00 -12.43
C LEU A 151 48.25 -25.19 -13.22
N ALA A 152 48.06 -23.88 -13.36
CA ALA A 152 48.96 -22.99 -14.08
C ALA A 152 50.37 -22.93 -13.44
N LEU A 153 50.46 -22.92 -12.10
CA LEU A 153 51.73 -22.99 -11.37
C LEU A 153 52.48 -24.29 -11.66
N THR A 154 51.78 -25.43 -11.65
CA THR A 154 52.36 -26.73 -12.00
C THR A 154 52.87 -26.76 -13.44
N SER A 155 52.09 -26.19 -14.38
CA SER A 155 52.48 -26.05 -15.78
C SER A 155 53.69 -25.11 -15.98
N LEU A 156 53.82 -24.06 -15.16
CA LEU A 156 54.95 -23.13 -15.18
C LEU A 156 56.25 -23.82 -14.72
N GLU A 157 56.18 -24.66 -13.67
CA GLU A 157 57.34 -25.41 -13.17
C GLU A 157 57.93 -26.37 -14.23
N VAL A 158 57.07 -26.96 -15.06
CA VAL A 158 57.48 -27.84 -16.18
C VAL A 158 57.77 -27.09 -17.48
N GLY A 159 57.67 -25.75 -17.49
CA GLY A 159 58.00 -24.88 -18.62
C GLY A 159 56.91 -24.77 -19.71
N ASN A 160 55.69 -25.22 -19.43
CA ASN A 160 54.56 -25.25 -20.36
C ASN A 160 53.57 -24.07 -20.19
N ALA A 161 53.74 -23.23 -19.17
CA ALA A 161 52.94 -22.01 -18.96
C ALA A 161 53.82 -20.79 -18.66
N SER A 162 53.27 -19.59 -18.82
CA SER A 162 53.95 -18.33 -18.54
C SER A 162 53.59 -17.79 -17.15
N ALA A 163 54.52 -17.09 -16.50
CA ALA A 163 54.23 -16.35 -15.28
C ALA A 163 53.13 -15.28 -15.49
N VAL A 164 52.94 -14.83 -16.74
CA VAL A 164 51.86 -13.91 -17.11
C VAL A 164 50.48 -14.55 -16.93
N ASP A 165 50.35 -15.86 -17.17
CA ASP A 165 49.07 -16.58 -17.07
C ASP A 165 48.63 -16.70 -15.61
N VAL A 166 49.58 -16.97 -14.71
CA VAL A 166 49.37 -16.98 -13.25
C VAL A 166 48.97 -15.59 -12.75
N LEU A 167 49.68 -14.54 -13.17
CA LEU A 167 49.35 -13.16 -12.78
C LEU A 167 47.95 -12.75 -13.28
N ARG A 168 47.54 -13.21 -14.48
CA ARG A 168 46.21 -12.95 -15.03
C ARG A 168 45.11 -13.62 -14.20
N LEU A 169 45.32 -14.85 -13.76
CA LEU A 169 44.42 -15.54 -12.84
C LEU A 169 44.25 -14.78 -11.52
N GLN A 170 45.36 -14.34 -10.92
CA GLN A 170 45.32 -13.56 -9.68
C GLN A 170 44.59 -12.23 -9.85
N ILE A 171 44.79 -11.52 -10.97
CA ILE A 171 44.03 -10.29 -11.28
C ILE A 171 42.53 -10.60 -11.35
N ARG A 172 42.13 -11.67 -12.04
CA ARG A 172 40.71 -12.07 -12.13
C ARG A 172 40.12 -12.46 -10.78
N GLN A 173 40.84 -13.20 -9.95
CA GLN A 173 40.40 -13.50 -8.58
C GLN A 173 40.15 -12.21 -7.79
N ASN A 174 41.07 -11.25 -7.86
CA ASN A 174 40.91 -9.96 -7.18
C ASN A 174 39.68 -9.19 -7.68
N GLU A 175 39.38 -9.22 -8.99
CA GLU A 175 38.16 -8.63 -9.55
C GLU A 175 36.87 -9.30 -9.04
N LEU A 176 36.87 -10.64 -8.87
CA LEU A 176 35.71 -11.34 -8.31
C LEU A 176 35.53 -11.05 -6.82
N VAL A 177 36.63 -10.95 -6.06
CA VAL A 177 36.62 -10.55 -4.65
C VAL A 177 36.05 -9.15 -4.51
N GLU A 178 36.52 -8.18 -5.31
CA GLU A 178 35.99 -6.82 -5.34
C GLU A 178 34.46 -6.83 -5.58
N ARG A 179 34.01 -7.53 -6.63
CA ARG A 179 32.57 -7.63 -6.94
C ARG A 179 31.76 -8.25 -5.80
N LYS A 180 32.31 -9.28 -5.12
CA LYS A 180 31.64 -9.93 -3.98
C LYS A 180 31.54 -8.99 -2.79
N GLU A 181 32.58 -8.22 -2.49
CA GLU A 181 32.58 -7.23 -1.41
C GLU A 181 31.59 -6.09 -1.68
N VAL A 182 31.51 -5.60 -2.92
CA VAL A 182 30.50 -4.62 -3.34
C VAL A 182 29.09 -5.17 -3.16
N LEU A 183 28.82 -6.41 -3.59
CA LEU A 183 27.53 -7.05 -3.35
C LEU A 183 27.24 -7.23 -1.85
N GLY A 184 28.28 -7.35 -1.00
CA GLY A 184 28.13 -7.33 0.45
C GLY A 184 27.56 -6.01 0.95
N GLN A 185 28.04 -4.88 0.44
CA GLN A 185 27.49 -3.56 0.78
C GLN A 185 26.08 -3.38 0.22
N ASP A 186 25.83 -3.83 -1.01
CA ASP A 186 24.49 -3.79 -1.62
C ASP A 186 23.47 -4.62 -0.81
N PHE A 187 23.89 -5.78 -0.30
CA PHE A 187 23.05 -6.61 0.57
C PHE A 187 22.66 -5.88 1.84
N LEU A 188 23.62 -5.24 2.53
CA LEU A 188 23.35 -4.49 3.76
C LEU A 188 22.40 -3.31 3.51
N ALA A 189 22.56 -2.62 2.38
CA ALA A 189 21.69 -1.52 1.98
C ALA A 189 20.24 -2.01 1.72
N GLU A 190 20.08 -3.06 0.91
CA GLU A 190 18.75 -3.64 0.64
C GLU A 190 18.15 -4.28 1.89
N GLN A 191 18.96 -4.83 2.81
CA GLN A 191 18.52 -5.38 4.09
C GLN A 191 17.90 -4.29 4.96
N SER A 192 18.53 -3.12 5.05
CA SER A 192 17.96 -1.97 5.76
C SER A 192 16.63 -1.54 5.14
N ILE A 193 16.54 -1.47 3.80
CA ILE A 193 15.28 -1.18 3.09
C ILE A 193 14.20 -2.20 3.45
N PHE A 194 14.51 -3.49 3.36
CA PHE A 194 13.58 -4.58 3.67
C PHE A 194 13.09 -4.51 5.12
N ASN A 195 14.00 -4.34 6.07
CA ASN A 195 13.67 -4.27 7.49
C ASN A 195 12.86 -3.02 7.85
N ASN A 196 13.10 -1.89 7.19
CA ASN A 196 12.30 -0.68 7.35
C ASN A 196 10.86 -0.87 6.83
N LEU A 197 10.65 -1.60 5.72
CA LEU A 197 9.29 -1.97 5.27
C LEU A 197 8.54 -2.80 6.32
N LEU A 198 9.26 -3.64 7.08
CA LEU A 198 8.72 -4.46 8.15
C LEU A 198 8.62 -3.74 9.50
N ASN A 199 9.12 -2.50 9.58
CA ASN A 199 9.26 -1.72 10.80
C ASN A 199 9.97 -2.49 11.92
N ARG A 200 11.14 -3.05 11.60
CA ARG A 200 12.02 -3.75 12.55
C ARG A 200 13.45 -3.21 12.45
N ASP A 201 14.31 -3.64 13.37
CA ASP A 201 15.72 -3.23 13.39
C ASP A 201 16.39 -3.42 12.02
N GLU A 202 17.08 -2.39 11.53
CA GLU A 202 17.63 -2.37 10.17
C GLU A 202 18.71 -3.43 9.93
N SER A 203 19.39 -3.89 10.99
CA SER A 203 20.44 -4.89 10.93
C SER A 203 19.94 -6.32 11.12
N MET A 204 18.64 -6.50 11.40
CA MET A 204 18.06 -7.82 11.62
C MET A 204 18.26 -8.72 10.40
N GLU A 205 18.75 -9.94 10.61
CA GLU A 205 19.00 -10.89 9.54
C GLU A 205 17.73 -11.17 8.72
N VAL A 206 17.90 -11.27 7.40
CA VAL A 206 16.84 -11.61 6.45
C VAL A 206 17.21 -12.94 5.80
N GLU A 207 16.46 -13.97 6.14
CA GLU A 207 16.55 -15.25 5.45
C GLU A 207 15.85 -15.15 4.10
N VAL A 208 16.56 -15.53 3.03
CA VAL A 208 16.04 -15.65 1.67
C VAL A 208 16.31 -17.05 1.14
N TYR A 209 15.49 -17.51 0.20
CA TYR A 209 15.62 -18.82 -0.44
C TYR A 209 17.04 -19.07 -1.00
N ASP A 210 17.51 -20.31 -0.87
CA ASP A 210 18.80 -20.73 -1.41
C ASP A 210 18.76 -20.92 -2.94
N SER A 211 17.62 -21.18 -3.54
CA SER A 211 17.52 -21.26 -5.01
C SER A 211 16.08 -21.05 -5.43
N LEU A 212 15.92 -20.25 -6.49
CA LEU A 212 14.64 -20.03 -7.16
C LEU A 212 14.83 -20.30 -8.65
N GLY A 213 14.09 -21.29 -9.15
CA GLY A 213 13.93 -21.54 -10.58
C GLY A 213 12.62 -20.97 -11.08
N LEU A 214 12.51 -20.72 -12.38
CA LEU A 214 11.24 -20.28 -12.97
C LEU A 214 10.23 -21.44 -13.03
N PRO A 215 8.93 -21.20 -12.75
CA PRO A 215 7.91 -22.24 -12.91
C PRO A 215 7.75 -22.61 -14.38
N SER A 216 7.35 -23.86 -14.66
CA SER A 216 7.17 -24.37 -16.03
C SER A 216 5.93 -23.81 -16.74
N VAL A 217 4.93 -23.38 -15.96
CA VAL A 217 3.68 -22.80 -16.46
C VAL A 217 3.41 -21.53 -15.67
N ASP A 218 3.14 -20.44 -16.39
CA ASP A 218 2.72 -19.17 -15.80
C ASP A 218 1.25 -19.23 -15.37
N PRO A 219 0.89 -18.58 -14.25
CA PRO A 219 -0.51 -18.40 -13.90
C PRO A 219 -1.25 -17.60 -14.97
N ILE A 220 -2.51 -17.98 -15.19
CA ILE A 220 -3.41 -17.29 -16.13
C ILE A 220 -3.72 -15.90 -15.56
N ILE A 221 -3.54 -14.87 -16.38
CA ILE A 221 -3.84 -13.48 -16.02
C ILE A 221 -5.04 -13.04 -16.85
N SER A 222 -6.09 -12.52 -16.19
CA SER A 222 -7.23 -11.90 -16.87
C SER A 222 -7.16 -10.40 -16.73
N LEU A 223 -7.31 -9.67 -17.85
CA LEU A 223 -7.51 -8.22 -17.83
C LEU A 223 -8.83 -7.84 -17.15
N GLU A 224 -9.80 -8.75 -17.06
CA GLU A 224 -11.08 -8.50 -16.39
C GLU A 224 -10.90 -8.31 -14.87
N ASP A 225 -9.81 -8.84 -14.29
CA ASP A 225 -9.48 -8.73 -12.87
C ASP A 225 -9.18 -7.28 -12.44
N LEU A 226 -8.77 -6.42 -13.39
CA LEU A 226 -8.50 -5.00 -13.11
C LEU A 226 -9.75 -4.24 -12.71
N ASN A 227 -10.94 -4.61 -13.20
CA ASN A 227 -12.19 -3.90 -12.91
C ASN A 227 -12.56 -3.93 -11.42
N VAL A 228 -12.07 -4.93 -10.69
CA VAL A 228 -12.29 -5.12 -9.25
C VAL A 228 -11.05 -4.77 -8.43
N HIS A 229 -10.06 -4.10 -9.03
CA HIS A 229 -8.86 -3.66 -8.35
C HIS A 229 -9.19 -2.54 -7.34
N PRO A 230 -8.69 -2.59 -6.09
CA PRO A 230 -9.05 -1.62 -5.04
C PRO A 230 -8.82 -0.15 -5.43
N GLU A 231 -7.79 0.14 -6.22
CA GLU A 231 -7.57 1.51 -6.70
C GLU A 231 -8.66 2.03 -7.64
N LEU A 232 -9.35 1.15 -8.38
CA LEU A 232 -10.50 1.54 -9.19
C LEU A 232 -11.78 1.58 -8.35
N LEU A 233 -11.94 0.65 -7.41
CA LEU A 233 -13.06 0.65 -6.46
C LEU A 233 -13.10 1.92 -5.61
N LYS A 234 -11.94 2.51 -5.29
CA LYS A 234 -11.87 3.81 -4.61
C LYS A 234 -12.67 4.89 -5.35
N TYR A 235 -12.61 4.93 -6.68
CA TYR A 235 -13.37 5.91 -7.44
C TYR A 235 -14.87 5.65 -7.40
N ASP A 236 -15.31 4.39 -7.25
CA ASP A 236 -16.72 4.05 -7.04
C ASP A 236 -17.21 4.57 -5.68
N GLU A 237 -16.43 4.38 -4.62
CA GLU A 237 -16.75 4.93 -3.29
C GLU A 237 -16.74 6.47 -3.27
N LEU A 238 -15.78 7.09 -3.97
CA LEU A 238 -15.76 8.55 -4.12
C LEU A 238 -16.98 9.05 -4.90
N TYR A 239 -17.38 8.34 -5.95
CA TYR A 239 -18.57 8.68 -6.73
C TYR A 239 -19.84 8.61 -5.88
N GLU A 240 -20.01 7.52 -5.11
CA GLU A 240 -21.11 7.35 -4.14
C GLU A 240 -21.09 8.46 -3.08
N SER A 241 -19.90 8.86 -2.61
CA SER A 241 -19.79 9.97 -1.65
C SER A 241 -20.33 11.29 -2.19
N VAL A 242 -20.19 11.53 -3.50
CA VAL A 242 -20.75 12.72 -4.17
C VAL A 242 -22.26 12.60 -4.33
N GLU A 243 -22.80 11.39 -4.54
CA GLU A 243 -24.25 11.15 -4.52
C GLU A 243 -24.85 11.45 -3.14
N GLN A 244 -24.21 10.98 -2.08
CA GLN A 244 -24.63 11.29 -0.70
C GLN A 244 -24.48 12.77 -0.38
N ALA A 245 -23.44 13.44 -0.91
CA ALA A 245 -23.29 14.89 -0.78
C ALA A 245 -24.43 15.67 -1.46
N GLU A 246 -24.91 15.20 -2.62
CA GLU A 246 -26.06 15.80 -3.30
C GLU A 246 -27.37 15.53 -2.55
N PHE A 247 -27.57 14.32 -2.04
CA PHE A 247 -28.72 14.02 -1.20
C PHE A 247 -28.75 14.90 0.06
N LEU A 248 -27.60 15.10 0.71
CA LEU A 248 -27.45 16.03 1.83
C LEU A 248 -27.78 17.46 1.41
N ASN A 249 -27.23 17.95 0.29
CA ASN A 249 -27.51 19.28 -0.25
C ASN A 249 -29.03 19.50 -0.48
N GLN A 250 -29.74 18.49 -0.98
CA GLN A 250 -31.20 18.54 -1.14
C GLN A 250 -31.93 18.60 0.21
N LYS A 251 -31.50 17.83 1.21
CA LYS A 251 -32.08 17.86 2.57
C LYS A 251 -31.83 19.17 3.29
N GLU A 252 -30.64 19.74 3.17
CA GLU A 252 -30.30 21.04 3.75
C GLU A 252 -30.99 22.21 3.04
N SER A 253 -31.56 21.99 1.85
CA SER A 253 -32.39 22.99 1.15
C SER A 253 -33.84 23.04 1.67
N LEU A 254 -34.21 22.13 2.57
CA LEU A 254 -35.52 22.09 3.21
C LEU A 254 -35.57 23.02 4.44
N PRO A 255 -36.77 23.43 4.89
CA PRO A 255 -36.91 24.30 6.05
C PRO A 255 -36.47 23.64 7.37
N ASP A 256 -36.06 24.45 8.35
CA ASP A 256 -35.82 23.97 9.72
C ASP A 256 -36.96 24.38 10.66
N LEU A 257 -37.27 23.54 11.65
CA LEU A 257 -38.29 23.79 12.66
C LEU A 257 -37.66 24.25 13.96
N GLY A 258 -38.06 25.40 14.48
CA GLY A 258 -37.60 25.90 15.79
C GLY A 258 -38.70 25.81 16.82
N PHE A 259 -38.34 25.35 18.03
CA PHE A 259 -39.19 25.40 19.20
C PHE A 259 -38.52 26.29 20.24
N GLY A 260 -39.30 27.12 20.93
CA GLY A 260 -38.75 27.96 21.95
C GLY A 260 -39.77 28.42 22.97
N VAL A 261 -39.27 29.09 24.00
CA VAL A 261 -40.10 29.71 25.03
C VAL A 261 -39.47 31.04 25.41
N ASP A 262 -40.29 32.08 25.44
CA ASP A 262 -39.93 33.34 26.06
C ASP A 262 -40.58 33.47 27.43
N TYR A 263 -39.80 33.95 28.40
CA TYR A 263 -40.28 34.46 29.67
C TYR A 263 -40.01 35.96 29.71
N VAL A 264 -41.07 36.76 29.89
CA VAL A 264 -40.98 38.22 29.96
C VAL A 264 -41.47 38.69 31.33
N ALA A 265 -40.58 39.34 32.06
CA ALA A 265 -40.86 39.90 33.37
C ALA A 265 -41.67 41.20 33.23
N VAL A 266 -42.72 41.36 34.02
CA VAL A 266 -43.64 42.51 33.97
C VAL A 266 -43.77 43.19 35.33
N THR A 267 -43.58 44.51 35.39
CA THR A 267 -43.74 45.29 36.62
C THR A 267 -45.22 45.64 36.85
N GLU A 268 -45.68 45.57 38.10
CA GLU A 268 -47.04 45.97 38.48
C GLU A 268 -47.34 47.45 38.17
N ARG A 269 -48.60 47.72 37.78
CA ARG A 269 -49.06 49.10 37.58
C ARG A 269 -49.44 49.75 38.91
N PRO A 270 -48.94 50.96 39.21
CA PRO A 270 -49.31 51.67 40.42
C PRO A 270 -50.79 52.08 40.40
N ASN A 271 -51.45 52.00 41.56
CA ASN A 271 -52.84 52.41 41.78
C ASN A 271 -53.89 51.63 40.98
N MET A 272 -53.60 50.40 40.59
CA MET A 272 -54.56 49.48 39.96
C MET A 272 -54.60 48.16 40.75
N ASP A 273 -55.82 47.70 41.07
CA ASP A 273 -56.05 46.45 41.78
C ASP A 273 -57.00 45.58 40.93
N PHE A 274 -56.42 44.63 40.21
CA PHE A 274 -57.15 43.65 39.41
C PHE A 274 -56.36 42.35 39.33
N ASN A 275 -57.08 41.23 39.16
CA ASN A 275 -56.45 39.92 39.01
C ASN A 275 -55.48 39.91 37.81
N ASP A 276 -54.24 39.48 38.04
CA ASP A 276 -53.11 39.45 37.11
C ASP A 276 -52.32 40.77 36.91
N ASN A 277 -52.46 41.80 37.75
CA ASN A 277 -51.54 42.96 37.74
C ASN A 277 -50.08 42.48 37.97
N GLY A 278 -49.12 42.95 37.17
CA GLY A 278 -47.71 42.52 37.20
C GLY A 278 -47.46 41.07 36.79
N LYS A 279 -48.44 40.38 36.19
CA LYS A 279 -48.26 38.99 35.78
C LYS A 279 -47.30 38.87 34.59
N ASP A 280 -46.25 38.08 34.79
CA ASP A 280 -45.28 37.73 33.77
C ASP A 280 -45.90 37.00 32.58
N ILE A 281 -45.22 37.09 31.44
CA ILE A 281 -45.65 36.46 30.19
C ILE A 281 -44.78 35.24 29.93
N LEU A 282 -45.42 34.09 29.72
CA LEU A 282 -44.79 32.89 29.18
C LEU A 282 -45.32 32.66 27.76
N MET A 283 -44.44 32.69 26.77
CA MET A 283 -44.80 32.60 25.35
C MET A 283 -44.08 31.42 24.69
N PRO A 284 -44.73 30.26 24.52
CA PRO A 284 -44.19 29.21 23.68
C PRO A 284 -44.17 29.66 22.21
N MET A 285 -43.11 29.34 21.51
CA MET A 285 -42.87 29.72 20.11
C MET A 285 -42.63 28.49 19.25
N VAL A 286 -43.19 28.52 18.04
CA VAL A 286 -42.82 27.62 16.94
C VAL A 286 -42.39 28.52 15.78
N SER A 287 -41.21 28.28 15.22
CA SER A 287 -40.66 29.03 14.09
C SER A 287 -40.32 28.09 12.93
N LEU A 288 -40.47 28.58 11.70
CA LEU A 288 -40.07 27.86 10.48
C LEU A 288 -39.03 28.70 9.75
N SER A 289 -37.82 28.18 9.57
CA SER A 289 -36.74 28.82 8.82
C SER A 289 -36.74 28.28 7.40
N ILE A 290 -37.10 29.11 6.41
CA ILE A 290 -37.20 28.70 5.00
C ILE A 290 -36.07 29.35 4.20
N PRO A 291 -35.20 28.58 3.54
CA PRO A 291 -34.19 29.15 2.65
C PRO A 291 -34.86 29.61 1.34
N ILE A 292 -35.00 30.93 1.14
CA ILE A 292 -35.70 31.52 -0.02
C ILE A 292 -34.72 31.78 -1.19
N PHE A 293 -33.48 32.18 -0.89
CA PHE A 293 -32.47 32.54 -1.90
C PHE A 293 -31.53 31.36 -2.20
N ASN A 294 -32.05 30.33 -2.88
CA ASN A 294 -31.39 29.02 -3.02
C ASN A 294 -30.34 28.90 -4.15
N ASN A 295 -29.70 30.01 -4.55
CA ASN A 295 -28.63 29.95 -5.55
C ASN A 295 -27.46 29.09 -5.07
N ARG A 296 -27.15 29.10 -3.76
CA ARG A 296 -26.12 28.25 -3.15
C ARG A 296 -26.37 26.76 -3.43
N TYR A 297 -27.56 26.25 -3.13
CA TYR A 297 -27.89 24.82 -3.30
C TYR A 297 -27.85 24.41 -4.78
N LYS A 298 -28.35 25.26 -5.69
CA LYS A 298 -28.25 25.05 -7.14
C LYS A 298 -26.80 24.98 -7.62
N SER A 299 -25.93 25.85 -7.11
CA SER A 299 -24.51 25.83 -7.43
C SER A 299 -23.82 24.58 -6.89
N ILE A 300 -24.15 24.13 -5.67
CA ILE A 300 -23.60 22.89 -5.10
C ILE A 300 -24.03 21.67 -5.92
N THR A 301 -25.31 21.58 -6.32
CA THR A 301 -25.76 20.52 -7.25
C THR A 301 -24.94 20.52 -8.52
N LYS A 302 -24.70 21.70 -9.12
CA LYS A 302 -23.88 21.78 -10.33
C LYS A 302 -22.42 21.37 -10.10
N ILE A 303 -21.85 21.70 -8.94
CA ILE A 303 -20.50 21.28 -8.54
C ILE A 303 -20.45 19.76 -8.36
N ASN A 304 -21.45 19.15 -7.72
CA ASN A 304 -21.52 17.70 -7.54
C ASN A 304 -21.63 16.96 -8.87
N GLU A 305 -22.45 17.45 -9.82
CA GLU A 305 -22.50 16.91 -11.19
C GLU A 305 -21.12 16.95 -11.88
N LEU A 306 -20.39 18.07 -11.74
CA LEU A 306 -19.06 18.23 -12.34
C LEU A 306 -18.01 17.34 -11.64
N ARG A 307 -18.11 17.16 -10.31
CA ARG A 307 -17.25 16.26 -9.54
C ARG A 307 -17.46 14.80 -9.95
N GLN A 308 -18.70 14.38 -10.20
CA GLN A 308 -18.96 13.03 -10.73
C GLN A 308 -18.28 12.81 -12.09
N GLN A 309 -18.36 13.80 -12.99
CA GLN A 309 -17.66 13.73 -14.28
C GLN A 309 -16.14 13.70 -14.12
N GLU A 310 -15.60 14.49 -13.18
CA GLU A 310 -14.18 14.47 -12.83
C GLU A 310 -13.74 13.10 -12.30
N ILE A 311 -14.47 12.52 -11.35
CA ILE A 311 -14.17 11.20 -10.76
C ILE A 311 -14.21 10.11 -11.83
N THR A 312 -15.20 10.11 -12.72
CA THR A 312 -15.26 9.15 -13.85
C THR A 312 -14.04 9.29 -14.76
N ALA A 313 -13.66 10.52 -15.12
CA ALA A 313 -12.49 10.74 -15.96
C ALA A 313 -11.18 10.32 -15.26
N GLN A 314 -11.05 10.56 -13.96
CA GLN A 314 -9.91 10.11 -13.16
C GLN A 314 -9.87 8.58 -13.04
N LYS A 315 -11.02 7.92 -12.91
CA LYS A 315 -11.12 6.45 -12.90
C LYS A 315 -10.67 5.87 -14.24
N ASP A 316 -11.10 6.44 -15.36
CA ASP A 316 -10.71 6.03 -16.70
C ASP A 316 -9.20 6.22 -16.93
N ASP A 317 -8.64 7.35 -16.49
CA ASP A 317 -7.19 7.61 -16.56
C ASP A 317 -6.40 6.59 -15.73
N ARG A 318 -6.81 6.38 -14.46
CA ARG A 318 -6.15 5.40 -13.59
C ARG A 318 -6.25 3.98 -14.14
N ARG A 319 -7.37 3.62 -14.76
CA ARG A 319 -7.54 2.34 -15.44
C ARG A 319 -6.54 2.19 -16.58
N ASN A 320 -6.38 3.19 -17.44
CA ASN A 320 -5.40 3.15 -18.53
C ASN A 320 -3.97 2.98 -18.00
N GLU A 321 -3.63 3.64 -16.89
CA GLU A 321 -2.33 3.47 -16.23
C GLU A 321 -2.13 2.03 -15.73
N LEU A 322 -3.13 1.45 -15.05
CA LEU A 322 -3.06 0.09 -14.53
C LEU A 322 -3.02 -0.98 -15.63
N GLU A 323 -3.78 -0.79 -16.71
CA GLU A 323 -3.71 -1.63 -17.92
C GLU A 323 -2.31 -1.58 -18.54
N THR A 324 -1.75 -0.38 -18.72
CA THR A 324 -0.38 -0.20 -19.24
C THR A 324 0.66 -0.86 -18.34
N LEU A 325 0.53 -0.71 -17.01
CA LEU A 325 1.43 -1.35 -16.05
C LEU A 325 1.34 -2.88 -16.13
N LEU A 326 0.14 -3.43 -16.27
CA LEU A 326 -0.06 -4.87 -16.37
C LEU A 326 0.52 -5.44 -17.66
N GLU A 327 0.23 -4.82 -18.81
CA GLU A 327 0.78 -5.25 -20.10
C GLU A 327 2.32 -5.20 -20.11
N THR A 328 2.89 -4.13 -19.54
CA THR A 328 4.34 -3.99 -19.40
C THR A 328 4.91 -5.09 -18.49
N ALA A 329 4.30 -5.34 -17.33
CA ALA A 329 4.74 -6.36 -16.40
C ALA A 329 4.69 -7.77 -17.01
N ILE A 330 3.65 -8.08 -17.79
CA ILE A 330 3.54 -9.35 -18.54
C ILE A 330 4.67 -9.45 -19.57
N SER A 331 4.88 -8.40 -20.37
CA SER A 331 5.92 -8.39 -21.40
C SER A 331 7.33 -8.53 -20.80
N ASP A 332 7.60 -7.85 -19.70
CA ASP A 332 8.87 -7.93 -18.98
C ASP A 332 9.08 -9.30 -18.32
N ARG A 333 8.01 -9.91 -17.78
CA ARG A 333 8.06 -11.28 -17.25
C ARG A 333 8.42 -12.29 -18.35
N GLU A 334 7.76 -12.20 -19.51
CA GLU A 334 8.07 -13.07 -20.66
C GLU A 334 9.48 -12.85 -21.18
N SER A 335 9.92 -11.59 -21.26
CA SER A 335 11.29 -11.24 -21.65
C SER A 335 12.32 -11.84 -20.69
N ALA A 336 12.06 -11.77 -19.38
CA ALA A 336 12.89 -12.40 -18.36
C ALA A 336 12.93 -13.93 -18.48
N ARG A 337 11.78 -14.57 -18.77
CA ARG A 337 11.70 -16.01 -19.01
C ARG A 337 12.51 -16.44 -20.24
N ILE A 338 12.39 -15.71 -21.35
CA ILE A 338 13.18 -15.96 -22.57
C ILE A 338 14.66 -15.80 -22.27
N ALA A 339 15.05 -14.71 -21.61
CA ALA A 339 16.43 -14.46 -21.22
C ALA A 339 16.98 -15.60 -20.37
N TYR A 340 16.27 -16.02 -19.32
CA TYR A 340 16.67 -17.12 -18.45
C TYR A 340 16.94 -18.41 -19.23
N ARG A 341 16.01 -18.81 -20.11
CA ARG A 341 16.17 -20.02 -20.93
C ARG A 341 17.41 -19.93 -21.82
N ILE A 342 17.63 -18.80 -22.48
CA ILE A 342 18.80 -18.59 -23.34
C ILE A 342 20.10 -18.60 -22.53
N GLN A 343 20.11 -18.03 -21.31
CA GLN A 343 21.29 -18.11 -20.44
C GLN A 343 21.59 -19.55 -19.99
N LEU A 344 20.57 -20.36 -19.71
CA LEU A 344 20.76 -21.79 -19.41
C LEU A 344 21.33 -22.56 -20.60
N ASP A 345 20.81 -22.33 -21.81
CA ASP A 345 21.30 -22.97 -23.03
C ASP A 345 22.77 -22.57 -23.32
N ASN A 346 23.10 -21.29 -23.17
CA ASN A 346 24.45 -20.77 -23.36
C ASN A 346 25.43 -21.27 -22.29
N LEU A 347 25.00 -21.33 -21.02
CA LEU A 347 25.80 -21.88 -19.92
C LEU A 347 26.14 -23.34 -20.17
N LYS A 348 25.17 -24.13 -20.67
CA LYS A 348 25.44 -25.51 -21.06
C LYS A 348 26.51 -25.61 -22.16
N GLN A 349 26.42 -24.81 -23.20
CA GLN A 349 27.44 -24.79 -24.27
C GLN A 349 28.81 -24.33 -23.76
N ALA A 350 28.85 -23.37 -22.85
CA ALA A 350 30.08 -22.90 -22.25
C ALA A 350 30.73 -23.98 -21.35
N ASN A 351 29.93 -24.75 -20.60
CA ASN A 351 30.41 -25.91 -19.85
C ASN A 351 30.98 -27.01 -20.76
N ASP A 352 30.28 -27.33 -21.86
CA ASP A 352 30.76 -28.30 -22.85
C ASP A 352 32.09 -27.83 -23.49
N ALA A 353 32.23 -26.52 -23.77
CA ALA A 353 33.45 -25.92 -24.32
C ALA A 353 34.61 -25.95 -23.31
N GLU A 354 34.36 -25.62 -22.05
CA GLU A 354 35.35 -25.69 -20.98
C GLU A 354 35.93 -27.09 -20.84
N GLU A 355 35.09 -28.14 -20.84
CA GLU A 355 35.55 -29.53 -20.75
C GLU A 355 36.51 -29.90 -21.89
N ILE A 356 36.25 -29.42 -23.10
CA ILE A 356 37.10 -29.65 -24.28
C ILE A 356 38.41 -28.87 -24.16
N LEU A 357 38.35 -27.61 -23.73
CA LEU A 357 39.53 -26.74 -23.61
C LEU A 357 40.46 -27.22 -22.51
N ILE A 358 39.96 -27.64 -21.34
CA ILE A 358 40.79 -28.20 -20.27
C ILE A 358 41.57 -29.42 -20.76
N LYS A 359 40.91 -30.37 -21.43
CA LYS A 359 41.59 -31.57 -22.00
C LYS A 359 42.64 -31.20 -23.05
N SER A 360 42.39 -30.15 -23.82
CA SER A 360 43.32 -29.66 -24.86
C SER A 360 44.52 -28.93 -24.24
N TYR A 361 44.30 -28.22 -23.13
CA TYR A 361 45.34 -27.55 -22.35
C TYR A 361 46.27 -28.56 -21.68
N GLU A 362 45.74 -29.62 -21.06
CA GLU A 362 46.53 -30.70 -20.47
C GLU A 362 47.45 -31.42 -21.48
N SER A 363 47.06 -31.43 -22.76
CA SER A 363 47.86 -31.97 -23.86
C SER A 363 48.80 -30.94 -24.52
N ALA A 364 48.91 -29.72 -23.95
CA ALA A 364 49.73 -28.60 -24.43
C ALA A 364 49.41 -28.17 -25.88
N THR A 365 48.16 -28.35 -26.32
CA THR A 365 47.74 -28.05 -27.69
C THR A 365 47.10 -26.66 -27.87
N ILE A 366 46.75 -25.99 -26.77
CA ILE A 366 46.11 -24.66 -26.76
C ILE A 366 46.67 -23.79 -25.63
N ASP A 367 46.41 -22.47 -25.69
CA ASP A 367 46.74 -21.50 -24.65
C ASP A 367 45.70 -21.56 -23.52
N PHE A 368 46.16 -21.41 -22.26
CA PHE A 368 45.28 -21.32 -21.08
C PHE A 368 44.27 -20.17 -21.17
N ASN A 369 44.59 -19.13 -21.95
CA ASN A 369 43.71 -17.99 -22.17
C ASN A 369 42.34 -18.38 -22.76
N ASP A 370 42.28 -19.42 -23.60
CA ASP A 370 41.01 -19.87 -24.16
C ASP A 370 40.08 -20.44 -23.07
N VAL A 371 40.64 -21.14 -22.08
CA VAL A 371 39.89 -21.65 -20.90
C VAL A 371 39.34 -20.48 -20.10
N LEU A 372 40.18 -19.47 -19.85
CA LEU A 372 39.81 -18.27 -19.12
C LEU A 372 38.68 -17.50 -19.81
N ASP A 373 38.70 -17.37 -21.13
CA ASP A 373 37.67 -16.65 -21.87
C ASP A 373 36.31 -17.37 -21.81
N VAL A 374 36.30 -18.70 -21.87
CA VAL A 374 35.07 -19.48 -21.68
C VAL A 374 34.54 -19.37 -20.25
N GLN A 375 35.42 -19.34 -19.25
CA GLN A 375 35.03 -19.16 -17.85
C GLN A 375 34.35 -17.80 -17.62
N GLU A 376 34.84 -16.73 -18.25
CA GLU A 376 34.20 -15.41 -18.21
C GLU A 376 32.79 -15.44 -18.82
N LEU A 377 32.60 -16.18 -19.92
CA LEU A 377 31.28 -16.40 -20.51
C LEU A 377 30.35 -17.17 -19.55
N GLN A 378 30.83 -18.22 -18.90
CA GLN A 378 30.04 -18.97 -17.90
C GLN A 378 29.58 -18.06 -16.77
N LEU A 379 30.49 -17.31 -16.15
CA LEU A 379 30.17 -16.37 -15.09
C LEU A 379 29.13 -15.34 -15.56
N LYS A 380 29.31 -14.77 -16.75
CA LYS A 380 28.34 -13.85 -17.36
C LYS A 380 26.96 -14.49 -17.50
N PHE A 381 26.88 -15.73 -17.98
CA PHE A 381 25.60 -16.43 -18.17
C PHE A 381 24.94 -16.78 -16.83
N GLN A 382 25.71 -17.18 -15.82
CA GLN A 382 25.20 -17.43 -14.45
C GLN A 382 24.62 -16.16 -13.83
N ILE A 383 25.37 -15.04 -13.87
CA ILE A 383 24.92 -13.75 -13.31
C ILE A 383 23.67 -13.26 -14.05
N ASN A 384 23.65 -13.31 -15.38
CA ASN A 384 22.48 -12.91 -16.17
C ASN A 384 21.27 -13.84 -15.93
N GLY A 385 21.51 -15.13 -15.65
CA GLY A 385 20.47 -16.08 -15.28
C GLY A 385 19.79 -15.68 -13.97
N ILE A 386 20.59 -15.34 -12.95
CA ILE A 386 20.07 -14.84 -11.65
C ILE A 386 19.29 -13.55 -11.83
N GLU A 387 19.77 -12.62 -12.66
CA GLU A 387 19.05 -11.39 -12.96
C GLU A 387 17.72 -11.64 -13.65
N SER A 388 17.68 -12.61 -14.55
CA SER A 388 16.45 -13.02 -15.23
C SER A 388 15.44 -13.60 -14.23
N VAL A 389 15.89 -14.39 -13.25
CA VAL A 389 15.04 -14.89 -12.16
C VAL A 389 14.51 -13.75 -11.30
N ARG A 390 15.37 -12.82 -10.87
CA ARG A 390 14.95 -11.63 -10.10
C ARG A 390 13.87 -10.84 -10.85
N ASN A 391 14.14 -10.51 -12.11
CA ASN A 391 13.25 -9.71 -12.93
C ASN A 391 11.90 -10.42 -13.10
N TYR A 392 11.91 -11.73 -13.39
CA TYR A 392 10.68 -12.51 -13.48
C TYR A 392 9.83 -12.40 -12.20
N TYR A 393 10.43 -12.59 -11.02
CA TYR A 393 9.67 -12.59 -9.76
C TYR A 393 9.26 -11.18 -9.30
N VAL A 394 10.03 -10.15 -9.62
CA VAL A 394 9.64 -8.74 -9.42
C VAL A 394 8.41 -8.40 -10.27
N GLN A 395 8.38 -8.83 -11.53
CA GLN A 395 7.23 -8.64 -12.40
C GLN A 395 6.04 -9.50 -11.96
N MET A 396 6.30 -10.71 -11.47
CA MET A 396 5.25 -11.57 -10.91
C MET A 396 4.60 -10.96 -9.66
N ALA A 397 5.39 -10.32 -8.79
CA ALA A 397 4.85 -9.58 -7.65
C ALA A 397 3.98 -8.40 -8.10
N LEU A 398 4.39 -7.67 -9.14
CA LEU A 398 3.60 -6.58 -9.72
C LEU A 398 2.30 -7.09 -10.36
N ILE A 399 2.36 -8.20 -11.10
CA ILE A 399 1.18 -8.86 -11.66
C ILE A 399 0.22 -9.30 -10.54
N ASN A 400 0.73 -9.86 -9.44
CA ASN A 400 -0.11 -10.23 -8.29
C ASN A 400 -0.71 -9.01 -7.58
N TYR A 401 -0.01 -7.87 -7.57
CA TYR A 401 -0.58 -6.62 -7.09
C TYR A 401 -1.74 -6.14 -7.98
N LEU A 402 -1.57 -6.23 -9.31
CA LEU A 402 -2.55 -5.77 -10.30
C LEU A 402 -3.73 -6.74 -10.50
N SER A 403 -3.52 -8.03 -10.24
CA SER A 403 -4.54 -9.08 -10.31
C SER A 403 -5.11 -9.40 -8.94
N ASN A 404 -6.33 -9.94 -8.90
CA ASN A 404 -7.03 -10.21 -7.64
C ASN A 404 -6.66 -11.57 -7.01
N ASN A 405 -5.53 -12.15 -7.42
CA ASN A 405 -5.08 -13.44 -6.91
C ASN A 405 -4.34 -13.25 -5.58
N ASN A 406 -4.98 -13.69 -4.50
CA ASN A 406 -4.38 -13.84 -3.17
C ASN A 406 -3.42 -15.04 -3.11
#